data_AF-A0A2S9GHH2-F1
#
_entry.id   AF-A0A2S9GHH2-F1
#
_cell.length_a   1.000
_cell.length_b   1.000
_cell.length_c   1.000
_cell.angle_alpha   90.00
_cell.angle_beta   90.00
_cell.angle_gamma   90.00
#
_symmetry.space_group_name_H-M   'P 1'
#
loop_
_entity.id
_entity.type
_entity.pdbx_description
1 polymer ?
#
loop_
_entity_poly.entity_id
_entity_poly.type
_entity_poly.pdbx_seq_one_letter_code
_entity_poly.pdbx_strand_id
1 'polypeptide(L)'
;TDKGRALAVAVMRKHRLAERLLVDVIGLPWEEVHAEACRWEHGMSVDVERRLVQVLNNPTTSPFGNPIPGLSELGVGDELANELM
;
A
#
# COMPACT_ATOMS: atom_id res chain seq x y z
N THR A 1 -16.32 -0.16 -16.04
CA THR A 1 -15.50 0.60 -17.02
C THR A 1 -14.05 0.56 -16.57
N ASP A 2 -13.11 0.74 -17.48
CA ASP A 2 -11.67 0.63 -17.16
C ASP A 2 -11.21 1.71 -16.17
N LYS A 3 -11.70 2.95 -16.35
CA LYS A 3 -11.46 4.04 -15.40
C LYS A 3 -11.88 3.68 -13.97
N GLY A 4 -13.06 3.08 -13.81
CA GLY A 4 -13.56 2.68 -12.49
C GLY A 4 -12.71 1.57 -11.87
N ARG A 5 -12.27 0.60 -12.68
CA ARG A 5 -11.38 -0.48 -12.22
C ARG A 5 -10.03 0.07 -11.75
N ALA A 6 -9.41 0.98 -12.51
CA ALA A 6 -8.13 1.59 -12.15
C ALA A 6 -8.21 2.34 -10.80
N LEU A 7 -9.29 3.09 -10.58
CA LEU A 7 -9.53 3.78 -9.31
C LEU A 7 -9.72 2.79 -8.14
N ALA A 8 -10.52 1.73 -8.34
CA ALA A 8 -10.73 0.72 -7.31
C ALA A 8 -9.43 -0.01 -6.93
N VAL A 9 -8.57 -0.32 -7.91
CA VAL A 9 -7.25 -0.91 -7.68
C VAL A 9 -6.37 0.03 -6.86
N ALA A 10 -6.33 1.32 -7.19
CA ALA A 10 -5.54 2.30 -6.45
C ALA A 10 -5.99 2.45 -5.00
N VAL A 11 -7.31 2.52 -4.76
CA VAL A 11 -7.86 2.59 -3.39
C VAL A 11 -7.51 1.33 -2.59
N MET A 12 -7.70 0.14 -3.17
CA MET A 12 -7.41 -1.12 -2.49
C MET A 12 -5.90 -1.31 -2.21
N ARG A 13 -5.03 -0.80 -3.09
CA ARG A 13 -3.58 -0.79 -2.86
C ARG A 13 -3.22 0.09 -1.66
N LYS A 14 -3.74 1.32 -1.60
CA LYS A 14 -3.57 2.25 -0.46
C LYS A 14 -4.08 1.62 0.83
N HIS A 15 -5.26 1.00 0.79
CA HIS A 15 -5.85 0.29 1.92
C HIS A 15 -4.89 -0.75 2.49
N ARG A 16 -4.42 -1.68 1.65
CA ARG A 16 -3.58 -2.80 2.10
C ARG A 16 -2.18 -2.36 2.53
N LEU A 17 -1.64 -1.29 1.94
CA LEU A 17 -0.40 -0.67 2.41
C LEU A 17 -0.58 0.02 3.76
N ALA A 18 -1.73 0.68 3.98
CA ALA A 18 -2.07 1.25 5.28
C ALA A 18 -2.23 0.14 6.35
N GLU A 19 -2.92 -0.96 6.03
CA GLU A 19 -3.04 -2.11 6.93
C GLU A 19 -1.67 -2.66 7.33
N ARG A 20 -0.75 -2.83 6.36
CA ARG A 20 0.64 -3.26 6.64
C ARG A 20 1.35 -2.30 7.58
N LEU A 21 1.33 -1.00 7.29
CA LEU A 21 1.96 0.00 8.17
C LEU A 21 1.39 -0.04 9.60
N LEU A 22 0.06 -0.08 9.71
CA LEU A 22 -0.63 -0.06 10.99
C LEU A 22 -0.28 -1.28 11.86
N VAL A 23 -0.14 -2.46 11.24
CA VAL A 23 0.25 -3.70 11.94
C VAL A 23 1.75 -3.76 12.19
N ASP A 24 2.57 -3.62 11.16
CA ASP A 24 3.98 -4.00 11.20
C ASP A 24 4.86 -2.93 11.90
N VAL A 25 4.45 -1.66 11.84
CA VAL A 25 5.26 -0.53 12.32
C VAL A 25 4.60 0.17 13.50
N ILE A 26 3.30 0.50 13.38
CA ILE A 26 2.58 1.25 14.42
C ILE A 26 2.16 0.32 15.56
N GLY A 27 1.79 -0.93 15.27
CA GLY A 27 1.34 -1.91 16.26
C GLY A 27 -0.09 -1.68 16.73
N LEU A 28 -0.98 -1.21 15.85
CA LEU A 28 -2.40 -1.03 16.15
C LEU A 28 -3.09 -2.40 16.37
N PRO A 29 -4.05 -2.52 17.31
CA PRO A 29 -4.80 -3.75 17.52
C PRO A 29 -5.47 -4.26 16.23
N TRP A 30 -5.39 -5.57 16.00
CA TRP A 30 -5.77 -6.21 14.74
C TRP A 30 -7.22 -5.89 14.32
N GLU A 31 -8.13 -5.83 15.29
CA GLU A 31 -9.54 -5.53 15.12
C GLU A 31 -9.82 -4.08 14.70
N GLU A 32 -8.90 -3.16 14.94
CA GLU A 32 -9.03 -1.74 14.60
C GLU A 32 -8.39 -1.38 13.26
N VAL A 33 -7.43 -2.19 12.79
CA VAL A 33 -6.62 -1.94 11.59
C VAL A 33 -7.47 -1.67 10.35
N HIS A 34 -8.47 -2.51 10.07
CA HIS A 34 -9.29 -2.35 8.87
C HIS A 34 -10.08 -1.03 8.89
N ALA A 35 -10.66 -0.69 10.04
CA ALA A 35 -11.45 0.52 10.20
C ALA A 35 -10.60 1.80 10.03
N GLU A 36 -9.37 1.79 10.52
CA GLU A 36 -8.42 2.89 10.34
C GLU A 36 -7.91 2.97 8.89
N ALA A 37 -7.54 1.83 8.29
CA ALA A 37 -7.07 1.76 6.91
C ALA A 37 -8.14 2.28 5.91
N CYS A 38 -9.42 1.99 6.14
CA CYS A 38 -10.54 2.54 5.36
C CYS A 38 -10.61 4.07 5.37
N ARG A 39 -10.11 4.74 6.42
CA ARG A 39 -10.01 6.21 6.42
C ARG A 39 -8.78 6.69 5.67
N TRP A 40 -7.65 6.01 5.87
CA TRP A 40 -6.36 6.41 5.32
C TRP A 40 -6.26 6.22 3.82
N GLU A 41 -6.97 5.24 3.25
CA GLU A 41 -6.93 4.93 1.81
C GLU A 41 -7.32 6.13 0.92
N HIS A 42 -8.12 7.07 1.46
CA HIS A 42 -8.55 8.27 0.73
C HIS A 42 -7.61 9.47 0.91
N GLY A 43 -6.78 9.46 1.96
CA GLY A 43 -5.83 10.54 2.27
C GLY A 43 -4.39 10.26 1.83
N MET A 44 -4.08 9.02 1.45
CA MET A 44 -2.72 8.60 1.09
C MET A 44 -2.34 9.00 -0.34
N SER A 45 -1.23 9.72 -0.52
CA SER A 45 -0.69 10.04 -1.86
C SER A 45 0.08 8.86 -2.46
N VAL A 46 0.34 8.91 -3.77
CA VAL A 46 1.14 7.87 -4.47
C VAL A 46 2.60 7.87 -3.97
N ASP A 47 3.15 9.03 -3.63
CA ASP A 47 4.52 9.12 -3.11
C ASP A 47 4.67 8.45 -1.74
N VAL A 48 3.65 8.57 -0.88
CA VAL A 48 3.60 7.82 0.39
C VAL A 48 3.52 6.32 0.12
N GLU A 49 2.70 5.87 -0.83
CA GLU A 49 2.64 4.45 -1.20
C GLU A 49 4.03 3.92 -1.61
N ARG A 50 4.77 4.65 -2.45
CA ARG A 50 6.13 4.25 -2.88
C ARG A 50 7.07 4.11 -1.70
N ARG A 51 7.04 5.09 -0.79
CA ARG A 51 7.86 5.05 0.42
C ARG A 51 7.48 3.89 1.33
N LEU A 52 6.18 3.59 1.46
CA LEU A 52 5.70 2.46 2.25
C LEU A 52 6.16 1.11 1.67
N VAL A 53 6.16 0.93 0.35
CA VAL A 53 6.67 -0.30 -0.26
C VAL A 53 8.14 -0.53 0.12
N GLN A 54 8.97 0.53 0.15
CA GLN A 54 10.37 0.42 0.59
C GLN A 54 10.48 0.14 2.10
N VAL A 55 9.79 0.92 2.93
CA VAL A 55 9.84 0.81 4.40
C VAL A 55 9.35 -0.56 4.89
N LEU A 56 8.34 -1.13 4.21
CA LEU A 56 7.73 -2.42 4.54
C LEU A 56 8.41 -3.60 3.84
N ASN A 57 9.59 -3.39 3.25
CA ASN A 57 10.41 -4.39 2.56
C ASN A 57 9.66 -5.15 1.45
N ASN A 58 9.14 -4.41 0.46
CA ASN A 58 8.46 -4.93 -0.73
C ASN A 58 7.28 -5.88 -0.40
N PRO A 59 6.27 -5.43 0.38
CA PRO A 59 5.15 -6.27 0.76
C PRO A 59 4.31 -6.65 -0.47
N THR A 60 3.86 -7.90 -0.52
CA THR A 60 3.01 -8.43 -1.60
C THR A 60 1.60 -8.79 -1.14
N THR A 61 1.37 -8.86 0.18
CA THR A 61 0.09 -9.18 0.80
C THR A 61 -0.21 -8.23 1.95
N SER A 62 -1.49 -8.05 2.24
CA SER A 62 -1.94 -7.41 3.48
C SER A 62 -1.81 -8.36 4.67
N PRO A 63 -1.92 -7.86 5.91
CA PRO A 63 -1.88 -8.71 7.10
C PRO A 63 -2.96 -9.80 7.09
N PHE A 64 -4.10 -9.55 6.42
CA PHE A 64 -5.21 -10.49 6.27
C PHE A 64 -5.00 -11.52 5.13
N GLY A 65 -3.81 -11.60 4.54
CA GLY A 65 -3.45 -12.58 3.51
C GLY A 65 -3.88 -12.25 2.08
N ASN A 66 -4.51 -11.08 1.86
CA ASN A 66 -4.97 -10.69 0.53
C ASN A 66 -3.84 -10.00 -0.27
N PRO A 67 -3.66 -10.27 -1.58
CA PRO A 67 -2.57 -9.71 -2.36
C PRO A 67 -2.71 -8.19 -2.53
N ILE A 68 -1.63 -7.42 -2.45
CA ILE A 68 -1.67 -5.97 -2.69
C ILE A 68 -1.79 -5.74 -4.21
N PRO A 69 -2.89 -5.18 -4.73
CA PRO A 69 -3.07 -5.01 -6.15
C PRO A 69 -2.28 -3.78 -6.63
N GLY A 70 -2.04 -3.68 -7.93
CA GLY A 70 -1.59 -2.42 -8.54
C GLY A 70 -0.13 -2.02 -8.24
N LEU A 71 0.70 -2.91 -7.70
CA LEU A 71 2.10 -2.58 -7.34
C LEU A 71 2.95 -2.28 -8.58
N SER A 72 2.73 -3.00 -9.69
CA SER A 72 3.38 -2.75 -10.98
C SER A 72 3.15 -1.33 -11.49
N GLU A 73 1.93 -0.83 -11.35
CA GLU A 73 1.51 0.50 -11.78
C GLU A 73 2.06 1.62 -10.88
N LEU A 74 2.59 1.27 -9.70
CA LEU A 74 3.20 2.24 -8.78
C LEU A 74 4.64 2.59 -9.16
N GLY A 75 5.28 1.79 -10.03
CA GLY A 75 6.64 2.00 -10.51
C GLY A 75 7.74 1.70 -9.47
N VAL A 76 7.43 0.92 -8.43
CA VAL A 76 8.45 0.56 -7.42
C VAL A 76 9.36 -0.51 -7.99
N GLY A 77 10.59 -0.12 -8.31
CA GLY A 77 11.59 -0.95 -8.97
C GLY A 77 12.62 -0.11 -9.74
N ASP A 78 12.21 1.03 -10.29
CA ASP A 78 13.08 1.87 -11.13
C ASP A 78 13.93 2.87 -10.33
N GLU A 79 13.45 3.36 -9.17
CA GLU A 79 14.21 4.34 -8.35
C GLU A 79 15.38 3.71 -7.59
N LEU A 80 15.27 2.44 -7.16
CA LEU A 80 16.38 1.71 -6.51
C LEU A 80 17.54 1.43 -7.47
N ALA A 81 17.27 1.33 -8.78
CA ALA A 81 18.32 1.19 -9.80
C ALA A 81 19.09 2.51 -10.01
N ASN A 82 18.48 3.66 -9.74
CA ASN A 82 19.10 4.98 -9.91
C ASN A 82 19.87 5.47 -8.68
N GLU A 83 19.60 4.97 -7.46
CA GLU A 83 20.42 5.29 -6.27
C GLU A 83 21.69 4.41 -6.17
N LEU A 84 21.79 3.36 -6.97
CA LEU A 84 22.94 2.43 -7.04
C LEU A 84 23.80 2.58 -8.30
N MET A 85 23.54 3.60 -9.13
CA MET A 85 24.42 4.07 -10.21
C MET A 85 25.07 5.41 -9.83
#